data_AF-A0A7C5Q7Q6-F1
#
_entry.id   AF-A0A7C5Q7Q6-F1
#
_cell.length_a   1.000
_cell.length_b   1.000
_cell.length_c   1.000
_cell.angle_alpha   90.00
_cell.angle_beta   90.00
_cell.angle_gamma   90.00
#
_symmetry.space_group_name_H-M   'P 1'
#
loop_
_entity.id
_entity.type
_entity.pdbx_description
1 polymer ?
#
loop_
_entity_poly.entity_id
_entity_poly.type
_entity_poly.pdbx_seq_one_letter_code
_entity_poly.pdbx_strand_id
1 'polypeptide(L)'
;MPVVDLLPILELNEWIEGFTLFKNYGDGNFLAEFIERKLSEFDPEQRRKAGKLSTLPKLLRKYSQAVGFTALDFIPSSASQVAKIMNELEDPPVDLSAVDLLRNSFRKTCEEVEKRHPEEWRNQYQLTRWLFHKRRYSQATIALEECIFSYVLENTGFNVLDEVRRRLGDAFREDREKNVFFTPALNSLFSKIQDLRNKTGHAFMQKEAGEGDIKDAIDKLERYIEETQKVLNEGGIRNREALIDYMKSRLSARKNPQL
;
A
#
# COMPACT_ATOMS: atom_id res chain seq x y z
N MET A 1 -53.79 1.93 5.13
CA MET A 1 -52.43 1.64 5.64
C MET A 1 -51.51 2.74 5.15
N PRO A 2 -50.70 3.38 6.02
CA PRO A 2 -49.67 4.27 5.54
C PRO A 2 -48.65 3.47 4.72
N VAL A 3 -48.29 3.98 3.54
CA VAL A 3 -47.19 3.43 2.74
C VAL A 3 -45.91 4.03 3.29
N VAL A 4 -45.02 3.18 3.80
CA VAL A 4 -43.70 3.59 4.30
C VAL A 4 -42.70 3.51 3.16
N ASP A 5 -42.03 4.62 2.87
CA ASP A 5 -40.92 4.63 1.93
C ASP A 5 -39.66 4.05 2.57
N LEU A 6 -39.16 2.93 2.02
CA LEU A 6 -37.98 2.23 2.50
C LEU A 6 -36.70 2.65 1.77
N LEU A 7 -36.81 3.46 0.71
CA LEU A 7 -35.68 3.88 -0.11
C LEU A 7 -34.56 4.56 0.71
N PRO A 8 -34.84 5.46 1.68
CA PRO A 8 -33.78 6.08 2.48
C PRO A 8 -32.95 5.08 3.30
N ILE A 9 -33.57 3.99 3.76
CA ILE A 9 -32.89 2.95 4.56
C ILE A 9 -31.99 2.12 3.64
N LEU A 10 -32.47 1.78 2.44
CA LEU A 10 -31.68 1.06 1.44
C LEU A 10 -30.44 1.86 1.02
N GLU A 11 -30.59 3.16 0.79
CA GLU A 11 -29.48 4.04 0.40
C GLU A 11 -28.44 4.19 1.51
N LEU A 12 -28.86 4.25 2.77
CA LEU A 12 -27.93 4.27 3.90
C LEU A 12 -27.10 2.98 3.96
N ASN A 13 -27.70 1.82 3.64
CA ASN A 13 -26.97 0.56 3.56
C ASN A 13 -25.92 0.58 2.44
N GLU A 14 -26.21 1.16 1.27
CA GLU A 14 -25.23 1.32 0.19
C GLU A 14 -24.05 2.20 0.62
N TRP A 15 -24.31 3.30 1.33
CA TRP A 15 -23.25 4.13 1.92
C TRP A 15 -22.37 3.35 2.90
N ILE A 16 -22.98 2.56 3.80
CA ILE A 16 -22.28 1.75 4.79
C ILE A 16 -21.46 0.65 4.11
N GLU A 17 -22.02 -0.04 3.13
CA GLU A 17 -21.34 -1.09 2.36
C GLU A 17 -20.14 -0.51 1.61
N GLY A 18 -20.35 0.58 0.88
CA GLY A 18 -19.30 1.26 0.15
C GLY A 18 -18.16 1.72 1.06
N PHE A 19 -18.49 2.33 2.20
CA PHE A 19 -17.48 2.72 3.18
C PHE A 19 -16.79 1.52 3.82
N THR A 20 -17.51 0.42 4.03
CA THR A 20 -16.94 -0.84 4.55
C THR A 20 -15.91 -1.41 3.57
N LEU A 21 -16.20 -1.39 2.26
CA LEU A 21 -15.25 -1.80 1.23
C LEU A 21 -13.99 -0.91 1.23
N PHE A 22 -14.18 0.40 1.31
CA PHE A 22 -13.09 1.36 1.38
C PHE A 22 -12.23 1.16 2.63
N LYS A 23 -12.87 1.07 3.80
CA LYS A 23 -12.21 0.92 5.09
C LYS A 23 -11.48 -0.41 5.22
N ASN A 24 -12.09 -1.52 4.80
CA ASN A 24 -11.55 -2.85 5.07
C ASN A 24 -10.65 -3.38 3.95
N TYR A 25 -10.75 -2.85 2.73
CA TYR A 25 -10.00 -3.36 1.58
C TYR A 25 -9.26 -2.29 0.78
N GLY A 26 -9.40 -1.01 1.16
CA GLY A 26 -8.85 0.11 0.39
C GLY A 26 -9.52 0.28 -0.97
N ASP A 27 -10.77 -0.19 -1.13
CA ASP A 27 -11.51 -0.14 -2.39
C ASP A 27 -12.66 0.87 -2.32
N GLY A 28 -12.50 1.98 -3.03
CA GLY A 28 -13.49 3.04 -3.15
C GLY A 28 -14.31 3.00 -4.45
N ASN A 29 -14.18 1.97 -5.29
CA ASN A 29 -14.87 1.92 -6.59
C ASN A 29 -16.39 1.90 -6.44
N PHE A 30 -16.90 1.09 -5.51
CA PHE A 30 -18.34 1.02 -5.23
C PHE A 30 -18.91 2.39 -4.83
N LEU A 31 -18.24 3.09 -3.90
CA LEU A 31 -18.64 4.44 -3.50
C LEU A 31 -18.59 5.43 -4.67
N ALA A 32 -17.56 5.33 -5.51
CA ALA A 32 -17.43 6.20 -6.67
C ALA A 32 -18.62 6.02 -7.64
N GLU A 33 -18.97 4.78 -7.97
CA GLU A 33 -20.11 4.45 -8.81
C GLU A 33 -21.44 4.88 -8.20
N PHE A 34 -21.60 4.66 -6.90
CA PHE A 34 -22.81 5.05 -6.18
C PHE A 34 -23.02 6.56 -6.16
N ILE A 35 -21.97 7.33 -5.87
CA ILE A 35 -22.02 8.80 -5.90
C ILE A 35 -22.34 9.30 -7.31
N GLU A 36 -21.73 8.72 -8.35
CA GLU A 36 -22.02 9.11 -9.74
C GLU A 36 -23.45 8.82 -10.15
N ARG A 37 -24.00 7.67 -9.75
CA ARG A 37 -25.41 7.33 -9.98
C ARG A 37 -26.33 8.38 -9.34
N LYS A 38 -26.08 8.72 -8.07
CA LYS A 38 -26.83 9.77 -7.37
C LYS A 38 -26.72 11.14 -8.04
N LEU A 39 -25.52 11.54 -8.44
CA LEU A 39 -25.29 12.79 -9.16
C LEU A 39 -25.98 12.79 -10.55
N SER A 40 -26.14 11.63 -11.18
CA SER A 40 -26.84 11.52 -12.46
C SER A 40 -28.35 11.77 -12.35
N GLU A 41 -28.94 11.47 -11.19
CA GLU A 41 -30.36 11.71 -10.88
C GLU A 41 -30.67 13.20 -10.63
N PHE A 42 -29.64 14.00 -10.35
CA PHE A 42 -29.78 15.41 -10.00
C PHE A 42 -30.06 16.31 -11.20
N ASP A 43 -30.93 17.29 -10.98
CA ASP A 43 -31.14 18.41 -11.90
C ASP A 43 -29.87 19.32 -11.98
N PRO A 44 -29.80 20.24 -12.96
CA PRO A 44 -28.63 21.12 -13.12
C PRO A 44 -28.31 21.99 -11.89
N GLU A 45 -29.30 22.40 -11.09
CA GLU A 45 -29.07 23.21 -9.89
C GLU A 45 -28.52 22.36 -8.74
N GLN A 46 -29.08 21.17 -8.53
CA GLN A 46 -28.61 20.19 -7.55
C GLN A 46 -27.18 19.73 -7.86
N ARG A 47 -26.84 19.48 -9.13
CA ARG A 47 -25.46 19.17 -9.55
C ARG A 47 -24.50 20.32 -9.28
N ARG A 48 -24.92 21.56 -9.48
CA ARG A 48 -24.11 22.74 -9.16
C ARG A 48 -23.87 22.84 -7.65
N LYS A 49 -24.88 22.55 -6.83
CA LYS A 49 -24.76 22.50 -5.36
C LYS A 49 -23.90 21.35 -4.86
N ALA A 50 -23.85 20.22 -5.57
CA ALA A 50 -22.95 19.11 -5.22
C ALA A 50 -21.47 19.53 -5.25
N GLY A 51 -21.10 20.56 -6.02
CA GLY A 51 -19.81 21.24 -5.92
C GLY A 51 -18.62 20.27 -5.96
N LYS A 52 -17.78 20.31 -4.92
CA LYS A 52 -16.58 19.47 -4.80
C LYS A 52 -16.87 17.97 -4.71
N LEU A 53 -18.08 17.58 -4.29
CA LEU A 53 -18.48 16.18 -4.19
C LEU A 53 -18.44 15.47 -5.55
N SER A 54 -18.68 16.21 -6.64
CA SER A 54 -18.56 15.69 -8.01
C SER A 54 -17.15 15.19 -8.37
N THR A 55 -16.12 15.62 -7.63
CA THR A 55 -14.73 15.19 -7.85
C THR A 55 -14.36 13.95 -7.05
N LEU A 56 -15.12 13.62 -6.00
CA LEU A 56 -14.84 12.53 -5.08
C LEU A 56 -14.79 11.15 -5.78
N PRO A 57 -15.69 10.80 -6.72
CA PRO A 57 -15.62 9.53 -7.44
C PRO A 57 -14.28 9.29 -8.14
N LYS A 58 -13.78 10.32 -8.83
CA LYS A 58 -12.49 10.26 -9.53
C LYS A 58 -11.33 10.03 -8.55
N LEU A 59 -11.36 10.68 -7.39
CA LEU A 59 -10.33 10.53 -6.37
C LEU A 59 -10.37 9.15 -5.69
N LEU A 60 -11.57 8.63 -5.40
CA LEU A 60 -11.77 7.29 -4.85
C LEU A 60 -11.25 6.20 -5.80
N ARG A 61 -11.53 6.31 -7.10
CA ARG A 61 -10.97 5.37 -8.11
C ARG A 61 -9.47 5.47 -8.19
N LYS A 62 -8.92 6.69 -8.23
CA LYS A 62 -7.48 6.94 -8.25
C LYS A 62 -6.77 6.32 -7.04
N TYR A 63 -7.35 6.47 -5.85
CA TYR A 63 -6.88 5.84 -4.63
C TYR A 63 -6.95 4.30 -4.73
N SER A 64 -8.08 3.75 -5.19
CA SER A 64 -8.28 2.31 -5.35
C SER A 64 -7.27 1.70 -6.33
N GLN A 65 -6.96 2.42 -7.42
CA GLN A 65 -5.91 2.05 -8.38
C GLN A 65 -4.53 2.10 -7.73
N ALA A 66 -4.21 3.14 -6.94
CA ALA A 66 -2.94 3.23 -6.23
C ALA A 66 -2.74 2.03 -5.29
N VAL A 67 -3.78 1.66 -4.53
CA VAL A 67 -3.78 0.47 -3.66
C VAL A 67 -3.64 -0.81 -4.49
N GLY A 68 -4.42 -0.94 -5.56
CA GLY A 68 -4.43 -2.12 -6.43
C GLY A 68 -3.07 -2.41 -7.07
N PHE A 69 -2.38 -1.37 -7.54
CA PHE A 69 -1.05 -1.45 -8.14
C PHE A 69 0.10 -1.43 -7.13
N THR A 70 -0.17 -1.33 -5.82
CA THR A 70 0.88 -1.19 -4.79
C THR A 70 1.78 0.02 -5.05
N ALA A 71 1.21 1.13 -5.52
CA ALA A 71 1.94 2.37 -5.79
C ALA A 71 2.26 3.08 -4.47
N LEU A 72 3.30 2.61 -3.75
CA LEU A 72 3.59 2.98 -2.35
C LEU A 72 3.67 4.50 -2.12
N ASP A 73 4.31 5.25 -3.02
CA ASP A 73 4.39 6.71 -2.92
C ASP A 73 3.07 7.43 -3.25
N PHE A 74 2.22 6.79 -4.04
CA PHE A 74 0.98 7.38 -4.53
C PHE A 74 -0.21 7.12 -3.62
N ILE A 75 -0.19 6.04 -2.84
CA ILE A 75 -1.26 5.73 -1.87
C ILE A 75 -1.46 6.88 -0.86
N PRO A 76 -0.42 7.38 -0.15
CA PRO A 76 -0.59 8.47 0.81
C PRO A 76 -1.12 9.77 0.15
N SER A 77 -0.58 10.12 -1.02
CA SER A 77 -0.97 11.36 -1.70
C SER A 77 -2.39 11.30 -2.27
N SER A 78 -2.84 10.15 -2.77
CA SER A 78 -4.22 9.95 -3.22
C SER A 78 -5.21 9.89 -2.06
N ALA A 79 -4.84 9.25 -0.93
CA ALA A 79 -5.65 9.26 0.29
C ALA A 79 -5.83 10.68 0.86
N SER A 80 -4.76 11.47 0.89
CA SER A 80 -4.82 12.87 1.32
C SER A 80 -5.75 13.71 0.45
N GLN A 81 -5.80 13.47 -0.87
CA GLN A 81 -6.74 14.14 -1.78
C GLN A 81 -8.20 13.80 -1.44
N VAL A 82 -8.49 12.53 -1.14
CA VAL A 82 -9.83 12.10 -0.69
C VAL A 82 -10.19 12.78 0.63
N ALA A 83 -9.32 12.73 1.64
CA ALA A 83 -9.54 13.35 2.94
C ALA A 83 -9.76 14.87 2.84
N LYS A 84 -8.98 15.54 1.98
CA LYS A 84 -9.12 16.99 1.72
C LYS A 84 -10.50 17.32 1.17
N ILE A 85 -10.95 16.63 0.12
CA ILE A 85 -12.28 16.88 -0.44
C ILE A 85 -13.36 16.64 0.59
N MET A 86 -13.29 15.54 1.34
CA MET A 86 -14.26 15.24 2.41
C MET A 86 -14.33 16.33 3.49
N ASN A 87 -13.18 16.89 3.89
CA ASN A 87 -13.15 17.97 4.88
C ASN A 87 -13.70 19.29 4.34
N GLU A 88 -13.50 19.57 3.05
CA GLU A 88 -13.95 20.77 2.36
C GLU A 88 -15.40 20.67 1.82
N LEU A 89 -16.13 19.59 2.12
CA LEU A 89 -17.55 19.49 1.78
C LEU A 89 -18.35 20.49 2.64
N GLU A 90 -19.03 21.42 1.99
CA GLU A 90 -19.99 22.33 2.61
C GLU A 90 -21.39 21.95 2.11
N ASP A 91 -22.31 21.72 3.04
CA ASP A 91 -23.75 21.47 2.81
C ASP A 91 -24.08 20.61 1.58
N PRO A 92 -23.73 19.31 1.60
CA PRO A 92 -24.09 18.42 0.50
C PRO A 92 -25.62 18.40 0.32
N PRO A 93 -26.12 18.21 -0.92
CA PRO A 93 -27.55 18.01 -1.18
C PRO A 93 -28.12 16.93 -0.25
N VAL A 94 -29.41 17.05 0.14
CA VAL A 94 -30.05 16.14 1.11
C VAL A 94 -29.86 14.67 0.74
N ASP A 95 -29.98 14.34 -0.54
CA ASP A 95 -29.83 12.97 -1.08
C ASP A 95 -28.38 12.43 -1.01
N LEU A 96 -27.41 13.28 -0.67
CA LEU A 96 -26.01 12.94 -0.45
C LEU A 96 -25.55 13.24 0.99
N SER A 97 -26.45 13.69 1.87
CA SER A 97 -26.11 14.06 3.26
C SER A 97 -25.51 12.91 4.08
N ALA A 98 -25.80 11.65 3.72
CA ALA A 98 -25.19 10.49 4.36
C ALA A 98 -23.65 10.44 4.18
N VAL A 99 -23.11 11.05 3.12
CA VAL A 99 -21.65 11.20 2.94
C VAL A 99 -21.02 12.01 4.08
N ASP A 100 -21.78 12.96 4.62
CA ASP A 100 -21.33 13.84 5.68
C ASP A 100 -21.16 13.08 7.00
N LEU A 101 -22.08 12.15 7.29
CA LEU A 101 -22.00 11.26 8.44
C LEU A 101 -20.72 10.40 8.43
N LEU A 102 -20.20 10.10 7.23
CA LEU A 102 -18.99 9.30 7.04
C LEU A 102 -17.71 10.14 7.02
N ARG A 103 -17.78 11.47 7.01
CA ARG A 103 -16.64 12.39 6.86
C ARG A 103 -15.49 12.08 7.81
N ASN A 104 -15.79 11.94 9.10
CA ASN A 104 -14.80 11.62 10.13
C ASN A 104 -14.17 10.24 9.91
N SER A 105 -14.95 9.28 9.43
CA SER A 105 -14.51 7.91 9.19
C SER A 105 -13.59 7.83 7.96
N PHE A 106 -13.88 8.59 6.89
CA PHE A 106 -12.97 8.76 5.76
C PHE A 106 -11.64 9.38 6.18
N ARG A 107 -11.69 10.48 6.95
CA ARG A 107 -10.50 11.15 7.44
C ARG A 107 -9.61 10.19 8.23
N LYS A 108 -10.16 9.52 9.25
CA LYS A 108 -9.42 8.53 10.06
C LYS A 108 -8.82 7.41 9.20
N THR A 109 -9.56 6.92 8.22
CA THR A 109 -9.07 5.85 7.33
C THR A 109 -7.91 6.33 6.45
N CYS A 110 -7.96 7.57 5.97
CA CYS A 110 -6.87 8.15 5.16
C CYS A 110 -5.63 8.48 5.99
N GLU A 111 -5.81 8.92 7.25
CA GLU A 111 -4.71 9.18 8.20
C GLU A 111 -3.87 7.92 8.49
N GLU A 112 -4.41 6.72 8.29
CA GLU A 112 -3.69 5.44 8.49
C GLU A 112 -2.50 5.27 7.53
N VAL A 113 -2.55 5.89 6.34
CA VAL A 113 -1.50 5.78 5.30
C VAL A 113 -0.65 7.04 5.16
N GLU A 114 -0.86 8.05 6.01
CA GLU A 114 -0.02 9.24 6.01
C GLU A 114 1.44 8.90 6.36
N LYS A 115 2.38 9.56 5.68
CA LYS A 115 3.80 9.48 6.00
C LYS A 115 4.05 10.19 7.34
N ARG A 116 4.61 9.46 8.31
CA ARG A 116 4.83 9.93 9.69
C ARG A 116 6.30 9.97 10.10
N HIS A 117 7.16 9.42 9.25
CA HIS A 117 8.58 9.29 9.52
C HIS A 117 9.41 10.01 8.45
N PRO A 118 10.55 10.60 8.81
CA PRO A 118 11.50 11.11 7.81
C PRO A 118 12.13 9.97 7.00
N GLU A 119 12.32 8.79 7.60
CA GLU A 119 12.83 7.61 6.91
C GLU A 119 11.73 6.94 6.07
N GLU A 120 12.00 6.72 4.78
CA GLU A 120 11.02 6.16 3.85
C GLU A 120 10.75 4.68 4.18
N TRP A 121 11.76 3.92 4.58
CA TRP A 121 11.56 2.53 5.00
C TRP A 121 10.57 2.39 6.16
N ARG A 122 10.51 3.36 7.10
CA ARG A 122 9.53 3.34 8.19
C ARG A 122 8.11 3.61 7.69
N ASN A 123 7.95 4.52 6.72
CA ASN A 123 6.66 4.78 6.08
C ASN A 123 6.21 3.55 5.27
N GLN A 124 7.11 2.91 4.52
CA GLN A 124 6.82 1.68 3.78
C GLN A 124 6.49 0.50 4.71
N TYR A 125 7.16 0.42 5.86
CA TYR A 125 6.82 -0.54 6.91
C TYR A 125 5.38 -0.34 7.44
N GLN A 126 5.02 0.89 7.79
CA GLN A 126 3.66 1.25 8.19
C GLN A 126 2.65 0.88 7.10
N LEU A 127 2.95 1.20 5.85
CA LEU A 127 2.08 0.92 4.71
C LEU A 127 1.93 -0.58 4.46
N THR A 128 2.99 -1.37 4.71
CA THR A 128 2.95 -2.83 4.64
C THR A 128 1.97 -3.41 5.66
N ARG A 129 2.06 -2.96 6.92
CA ARG A 129 1.10 -3.35 7.97
C ARG A 129 -0.32 -2.99 7.59
N TRP A 130 -0.49 -1.79 7.05
CA TRP A 130 -1.79 -1.34 6.57
C TRP A 130 -2.35 -2.24 5.46
N LEU A 131 -1.56 -2.56 4.42
CA LEU A 131 -1.95 -3.46 3.34
C LEU A 131 -2.33 -4.86 3.85
N PHE A 132 -1.57 -5.38 4.82
CA PHE A 132 -1.89 -6.64 5.49
C PHE A 132 -3.27 -6.58 6.16
N HIS A 133 -3.54 -5.55 6.95
CA HIS A 133 -4.83 -5.36 7.60
C HIS A 133 -5.98 -5.11 6.61
N LYS A 134 -5.70 -4.57 5.41
CA LYS A 134 -6.67 -4.48 4.30
C LYS A 134 -6.83 -5.78 3.51
N ARG A 135 -6.26 -6.89 3.98
CA ARG A 135 -6.29 -8.21 3.34
C ARG A 135 -5.65 -8.22 1.93
N ARG A 136 -4.74 -7.27 1.67
CA ARG A 136 -3.96 -7.14 0.43
C ARG A 136 -2.62 -7.87 0.58
N TYR A 137 -2.67 -9.17 0.86
CA TYR A 137 -1.50 -9.95 1.29
C TYR A 137 -0.38 -10.00 0.25
N SER A 138 -0.72 -10.13 -1.04
CA SER A 138 0.28 -10.11 -2.12
C SER A 138 0.94 -8.73 -2.26
N GLN A 139 0.17 -7.66 -2.12
CA GLN A 139 0.72 -6.30 -2.12
C GLN A 139 1.59 -6.04 -0.88
N ALA A 140 1.21 -6.59 0.28
CA ALA A 140 1.99 -6.49 1.50
C ALA A 140 3.34 -7.22 1.39
N THR A 141 3.44 -8.38 0.71
CA THR A 141 4.75 -9.02 0.47
C THR A 141 5.66 -8.17 -0.41
N ILE A 142 5.10 -7.51 -1.43
CA ILE A 142 5.83 -6.55 -2.28
C ILE A 142 6.32 -5.37 -1.43
N ALA A 143 5.41 -4.72 -0.69
CA ALA A 143 5.74 -3.56 0.14
C ALA A 143 6.79 -3.86 1.22
N LEU A 144 6.77 -5.08 1.78
CA LEU A 144 7.75 -5.52 2.77
C LEU A 144 9.15 -5.69 2.16
N GLU A 145 9.24 -6.23 0.94
CA GLU A 145 10.51 -6.33 0.22
C GLU A 145 11.06 -4.93 -0.10
N GLU A 146 10.20 -4.01 -0.57
CA GLU A 146 10.56 -2.60 -0.80
C GLU A 146 11.08 -1.92 0.45
N CYS A 147 10.40 -2.15 1.58
CA CYS A 147 10.81 -1.61 2.88
C CYS A 147 12.26 -1.99 3.23
N ILE A 148 12.65 -3.25 3.01
CA ILE A 148 14.03 -3.71 3.28
C ILE A 148 15.01 -3.05 2.30
N PHE A 149 14.63 -2.92 1.02
CA PHE A 149 15.48 -2.22 0.05
C PHE A 149 15.70 -0.76 0.42
N SER A 150 14.62 -0.01 0.70
CA SER A 150 14.69 1.38 1.14
C SER A 150 15.58 1.56 2.37
N TYR A 151 15.45 0.66 3.36
CA TYR A 151 16.30 0.68 4.54
C TYR A 151 17.78 0.62 4.18
N VAL A 152 18.17 -0.32 3.31
CA VAL A 152 19.58 -0.46 2.92
C VAL A 152 20.04 0.74 2.10
N LEU A 153 19.22 1.22 1.17
CA LEU A 153 19.56 2.36 0.31
C LEU A 153 19.75 3.66 1.11
N GLU A 154 18.85 3.94 2.04
CA GLU A 154 18.96 5.10 2.94
C GLU A 154 20.23 5.03 3.80
N ASN A 155 20.53 3.86 4.36
CA ASN A 155 21.73 3.70 5.19
C ASN A 155 23.03 3.72 4.39
N THR A 156 23.00 3.39 3.09
CA THR A 156 24.18 3.40 2.21
C THR A 156 24.34 4.71 1.43
N GLY A 157 23.29 5.55 1.37
CA GLY A 157 23.27 6.81 0.64
C GLY A 157 23.11 6.66 -0.88
N PHE A 158 22.65 5.49 -1.36
CA PHE A 158 22.37 5.28 -2.78
C PHE A 158 20.94 5.74 -3.12
N ASN A 159 20.77 6.32 -4.30
CA ASN A 159 19.45 6.65 -4.83
C ASN A 159 18.80 5.41 -5.47
N VAL A 160 17.47 5.37 -5.42
CA VAL A 160 16.65 4.32 -6.04
C VAL A 160 16.73 4.44 -7.57
N LEU A 161 17.67 3.72 -8.17
CA LEU A 161 17.76 3.49 -9.61
C LEU A 161 17.60 1.98 -9.86
N ASP A 162 16.95 1.58 -10.95
CA ASP A 162 16.69 0.16 -11.27
C ASP A 162 17.95 -0.70 -11.21
N GLU A 163 19.07 -0.14 -11.68
CA GLU A 163 20.37 -0.81 -11.64
C GLU A 163 20.86 -1.03 -10.20
N VAL A 164 20.77 -0.01 -9.34
CA VAL A 164 21.13 -0.09 -7.92
C VAL A 164 20.26 -1.14 -7.24
N ARG A 165 18.95 -1.12 -7.49
CA ARG A 165 18.01 -2.09 -6.93
C ARG A 165 18.38 -3.53 -7.32
N ARG A 166 18.67 -3.78 -8.60
CA ARG A 166 19.06 -5.11 -9.08
C ARG A 166 20.29 -5.64 -8.33
N ARG A 167 21.30 -4.80 -8.19
CA ARG A 167 22.57 -5.16 -7.52
C ARG A 167 22.41 -5.39 -6.03
N LEU A 168 21.54 -4.63 -5.39
CA LEU A 168 21.21 -4.87 -4.00
C LEU A 168 20.52 -6.23 -3.85
N GLY A 169 19.65 -6.60 -4.79
CA GLY A 169 19.12 -7.96 -4.89
C GLY A 169 20.21 -9.03 -5.05
N ASP A 170 21.22 -8.77 -5.89
CA ASP A 170 22.38 -9.66 -6.04
C ASP A 170 23.22 -9.74 -4.75
N ALA A 171 23.40 -8.62 -4.04
CA ALA A 171 24.11 -8.58 -2.76
C ALA A 171 23.43 -9.44 -1.69
N PHE A 172 22.10 -9.48 -1.67
CA PHE A 172 21.34 -10.39 -0.80
C PHE A 172 21.43 -11.87 -1.23
N ARG A 173 21.76 -12.13 -2.49
CA ARG A 173 21.92 -13.49 -3.05
C ARG A 173 23.36 -13.99 -3.02
N GLU A 174 24.33 -13.15 -2.63
CA GLU A 174 25.69 -13.63 -2.38
C GLU A 174 25.65 -14.75 -1.33
N ASP A 175 26.54 -15.73 -1.54
CA ASP A 175 26.67 -16.93 -0.71
C ASP A 175 26.46 -16.60 0.76
N ARG A 176 25.39 -17.15 1.36
CA ARG A 176 24.89 -16.73 2.68
C ARG A 176 25.91 -16.90 3.79
N GLU A 177 26.81 -17.87 3.65
CA GLU A 177 27.89 -18.12 4.62
C GLU A 177 29.06 -17.13 4.44
N LYS A 178 29.18 -16.52 3.26
CA LYS A 178 30.20 -15.52 2.92
C LYS A 178 29.66 -14.10 2.85
N ASN A 179 28.35 -13.90 2.99
CA ASN A 179 27.73 -12.60 2.92
C ASN A 179 28.18 -11.76 4.12
N VAL A 180 29.17 -10.90 3.88
CA VAL A 180 29.74 -10.01 4.89
C VAL A 180 28.94 -8.73 5.07
N PHE A 181 28.00 -8.44 4.17
CA PHE A 181 27.30 -7.16 4.10
C PHE A 181 26.21 -7.04 5.15
N PHE A 182 25.42 -8.10 5.32
CA PHE A 182 24.21 -8.09 6.16
C PHE A 182 24.34 -9.04 7.34
N THR A 183 23.55 -8.81 8.38
CA THR A 183 23.45 -9.75 9.49
C THR A 183 22.79 -11.06 9.03
N PRO A 184 23.10 -12.20 9.68
CA PRO A 184 22.40 -13.46 9.38
C PRO A 184 20.88 -13.34 9.51
N ALA A 185 20.41 -12.55 10.47
CA ALA A 185 19.00 -12.26 10.68
C ALA A 185 18.37 -11.56 9.46
N LEU A 186 18.99 -10.48 8.96
CA LEU A 186 18.47 -9.78 7.78
C LEU A 186 18.50 -10.64 6.53
N ASN A 187 19.60 -11.38 6.29
CA ASN A 187 19.70 -12.29 5.13
C ASN A 187 18.64 -13.40 5.17
N SER A 188 18.45 -14.02 6.34
CA SER A 188 17.42 -15.05 6.52
C SER A 188 16.02 -14.49 6.28
N LEU A 189 15.71 -13.35 6.90
CA LEU A 189 14.42 -12.69 6.76
C LEU A 189 14.12 -12.29 5.31
N PHE A 190 15.08 -11.67 4.64
CA PHE A 190 14.91 -11.25 3.24
C PHE A 190 14.64 -12.44 2.32
N SER A 191 15.37 -13.56 2.48
CA SER A 191 15.08 -14.79 1.74
C SER A 191 13.66 -15.28 1.98
N LYS A 192 13.23 -15.37 3.25
CA LYS A 192 11.89 -15.84 3.59
C LYS A 192 10.80 -14.98 2.94
N ILE A 193 10.99 -13.67 2.89
CA ILE A 193 10.08 -12.72 2.25
C ILE A 193 10.07 -12.90 0.73
N GLN A 194 11.23 -13.06 0.09
CA GLN A 194 11.31 -13.32 -1.35
C GLN A 194 10.61 -14.63 -1.73
N ASP A 195 10.83 -15.69 -0.97
CA ASP A 195 10.18 -16.98 -1.20
C ASP A 195 8.65 -16.86 -1.09
N LEU A 196 8.16 -16.15 -0.07
CA LEU A 196 6.73 -15.91 0.12
C LEU A 196 6.15 -15.04 -1.01
N ARG A 197 6.82 -13.95 -1.38
CA ARG A 197 6.43 -13.08 -2.49
C ARG A 197 6.37 -13.84 -3.81
N ASN A 198 7.35 -14.69 -4.09
CA ASN A 198 7.37 -15.52 -5.30
C ASN A 198 6.20 -16.51 -5.30
N LYS A 199 5.92 -17.15 -4.15
CA LYS A 199 4.76 -18.04 -4.00
C LYS A 199 3.44 -17.31 -4.29
N THR A 200 3.26 -16.11 -3.73
CA THR A 200 2.06 -15.29 -3.95
C THR A 200 1.98 -14.73 -5.38
N GLY A 201 3.10 -14.28 -5.95
CA GLY A 201 3.19 -13.71 -7.29
C GLY A 201 2.92 -14.73 -8.40
N HIS A 202 3.27 -15.99 -8.17
CA HIS A 202 2.93 -17.11 -9.07
C HIS A 202 1.55 -17.71 -8.79
N ALA A 203 0.69 -17.02 -8.02
CA ALA A 203 -0.67 -17.46 -7.68
C ALA A 203 -0.72 -18.91 -7.14
N PHE A 204 0.32 -19.32 -6.41
CA PHE A 204 0.47 -20.68 -5.89
C PHE A 204 0.48 -21.80 -6.96
N MET A 205 0.60 -21.50 -8.25
CA MET A 205 0.46 -22.46 -9.35
C MET A 205 1.55 -23.55 -9.41
N GLN A 206 2.63 -23.42 -8.64
CA GLN A 206 3.75 -24.37 -8.67
C GLN A 206 3.50 -25.64 -7.84
N LYS A 207 2.43 -25.69 -7.03
CA LYS A 207 1.99 -26.85 -6.24
C LYS A 207 0.46 -26.91 -6.19
N GLU A 208 -0.12 -28.07 -5.90
CA GLU A 208 -1.53 -28.19 -5.51
C GLU A 208 -1.76 -27.47 -4.17
N ALA A 209 -1.83 -26.13 -4.21
CA ALA A 209 -1.99 -25.33 -3.02
C ALA A 209 -3.43 -25.43 -2.53
N GLY A 210 -3.58 -25.82 -1.26
CA GLY A 210 -4.87 -25.87 -0.58
C GLY A 210 -5.15 -24.61 0.24
N GLU A 211 -6.33 -24.55 0.86
CA GLU A 211 -6.70 -23.50 1.81
C GLU A 211 -5.68 -23.36 2.97
N GLY A 212 -5.14 -24.49 3.44
CA GLY A 212 -4.09 -24.52 4.46
C GLY A 212 -2.80 -23.79 4.06
N ASP A 213 -2.42 -23.83 2.77
CA ASP A 213 -1.26 -23.11 2.26
C ASP A 213 -1.44 -21.59 2.26
N ILE A 214 -2.66 -21.13 2.00
CA ILE A 214 -3.00 -19.71 2.01
C ILE A 214 -2.97 -19.19 3.46
N LYS A 215 -3.56 -19.93 4.39
CA LYS A 215 -3.53 -19.58 5.81
C LYS A 215 -2.10 -19.53 6.34
N ASP A 216 -1.30 -20.56 6.09
CA ASP A 216 0.13 -20.56 6.48
C ASP A 216 0.91 -19.41 5.84
N ALA A 217 0.61 -19.03 4.59
CA ALA A 217 1.22 -17.88 3.95
C ALA A 217 0.87 -16.55 4.65
N ILE A 218 -0.39 -16.38 5.09
CA ILE A 218 -0.83 -15.20 5.86
C ILE A 218 -0.12 -15.17 7.23
N ASP A 219 -0.10 -16.29 7.94
CA ASP A 219 0.55 -16.41 9.26
C ASP A 219 2.08 -16.20 9.16
N LYS A 220 2.71 -16.61 8.05
CA LYS A 220 4.11 -16.30 7.75
C LYS A 220 4.32 -14.81 7.48
N LEU A 221 3.46 -14.20 6.67
CA LEU A 221 3.56 -12.78 6.35
C LEU A 221 3.47 -11.91 7.61
N GLU A 222 2.51 -12.20 8.50
CA GLU A 222 2.37 -11.47 9.77
C GLU A 222 3.64 -11.55 10.62
N ARG A 223 4.18 -12.77 10.80
CA ARG A 223 5.45 -12.98 11.50
C ARG A 223 6.62 -12.24 10.85
N TYR A 224 6.72 -12.24 9.52
CA TYR A 224 7.80 -11.55 8.82
C TYR A 224 7.68 -10.02 8.96
N ILE A 225 6.47 -9.47 8.97
CA ILE A 225 6.23 -8.05 9.27
C ILE A 225 6.75 -7.70 10.66
N GLU A 226 6.49 -8.52 11.68
CA GLU A 226 7.01 -8.30 13.03
C GLU A 226 8.53 -8.44 13.11
N GLU A 227 9.09 -9.49 12.48
CA GLU A 227 10.53 -9.76 12.41
C GLU A 227 11.28 -8.62 11.72
N THR A 228 10.72 -8.03 10.65
CA THR A 228 11.31 -6.88 9.93
C THR A 228 11.50 -5.69 10.85
N GLN A 229 10.50 -5.31 11.64
CA GLN A 229 10.65 -4.16 12.54
C GLN A 229 11.80 -4.36 13.52
N LYS A 230 11.90 -5.56 14.10
CA LYS A 230 12.96 -5.92 15.04
C LYS A 230 14.34 -5.85 14.37
N VAL A 231 14.51 -6.57 13.26
CA VAL A 231 15.80 -6.69 12.56
C VAL A 231 16.29 -5.34 12.03
N LEU A 232 15.40 -4.51 11.48
CA LEU A 232 15.81 -3.21 10.94
C LEU A 232 16.17 -2.20 12.04
N ASN A 233 15.50 -2.25 13.20
CA ASN A 233 15.84 -1.40 14.36
C ASN A 233 17.15 -1.82 15.04
N GLU A 234 17.50 -3.12 15.05
CA GLU A 234 18.74 -3.63 15.64
C GLU A 234 19.99 -3.34 14.79
N GLY A 235 19.80 -2.93 13.52
CA GLY A 235 20.89 -2.71 12.57
C GLY A 235 21.15 -3.93 11.70
N GLY A 236 20.53 -3.96 10.51
CA GLY A 236 20.62 -5.10 9.59
C GLY A 236 21.89 -5.13 8.72
N ILE A 237 22.63 -4.02 8.65
CA ILE A 237 23.87 -3.90 7.85
C ILE A 237 25.08 -4.13 8.76
N ARG A 238 25.86 -5.18 8.46
CA ARG A 238 27.05 -5.57 9.22
C ARG A 238 28.31 -4.84 8.75
N ASN A 239 28.51 -4.75 7.44
CA ASN A 239 29.68 -4.09 6.84
C ASN A 239 29.24 -3.12 5.73
N ARG A 240 28.94 -1.89 6.15
CA ARG A 240 28.46 -0.82 5.28
C ARG A 240 29.46 -0.44 4.19
N GLU A 241 30.75 -0.36 4.54
CA GLU A 241 31.80 0.04 3.62
C GLU A 241 31.98 -0.99 2.50
N ALA A 242 32.08 -2.27 2.87
CA ALA A 242 32.18 -3.36 1.90
C ALA A 242 30.96 -3.42 0.97
N LEU A 243 29.76 -3.16 1.49
CA LEU A 243 28.55 -3.08 0.67
C LEU A 243 28.61 -1.88 -0.31
N ILE A 244 29.04 -0.70 0.15
CA ILE A 244 29.19 0.46 -0.72
C ILE A 244 30.21 0.20 -1.83
N ASP A 245 31.34 -0.41 -1.49
CA ASP A 245 32.40 -0.75 -2.45
C ASP A 245 31.94 -1.82 -3.45
N TYR A 246 31.21 -2.83 -2.98
CA TYR A 246 30.55 -3.81 -3.83
C TYR A 246 29.62 -3.13 -4.84
N MET A 247 28.76 -2.24 -4.36
CA MET A 247 27.78 -1.54 -5.19
C MET A 247 28.48 -0.61 -6.21
N LYS A 248 29.52 0.12 -5.80
CA LYS A 248 30.30 1.03 -6.67
C LYS A 248 31.16 0.30 -7.70
N SER A 249 31.88 -0.75 -7.32
CA SER A 249 32.79 -1.49 -8.20
C SER A 249 32.07 -2.09 -9.41
N ARG A 250 30.86 -2.57 -9.19
CA ARG A 250 30.01 -3.06 -10.27
C ARG A 250 29.47 -1.91 -11.13
N LEU A 251 29.34 -0.67 -10.61
CA LEU A 251 28.69 0.49 -11.28
C LEU A 251 29.67 1.10 -12.27
N SER A 252 30.94 1.17 -11.88
CA SER A 252 32.04 1.59 -12.74
C SER A 252 32.39 0.56 -13.82
N ALA A 253 32.24 -0.75 -13.56
CA ALA A 253 32.56 -1.82 -14.51
C ALA A 253 31.74 -1.78 -15.83
N ARG A 254 30.63 -1.03 -15.90
CA ARG A 254 29.84 -0.84 -17.12
C ARG A 254 30.04 0.49 -17.84
N LYS A 255 30.80 1.44 -17.27
CA LYS A 255 31.17 2.68 -17.97
C LYS A 255 32.31 2.51 -18.99
N ASN A 256 32.87 1.30 -19.10
CA ASN A 256 33.73 0.90 -20.22
C ASN A 256 33.04 -0.21 -21.04
N PRO A 257 32.10 0.12 -21.94
CA PRO A 257 31.90 -0.70 -23.12
C PRO A 257 33.06 -0.37 -24.07
N GLN A 258 34.17 -1.11 -23.98
CA GLN A 258 35.14 -1.11 -25.06
C GLN A 258 34.53 -1.81 -26.27
N LEU A 259 34.45 -1.04 -27.37
CA LEU A 259 34.54 -1.42 -28.79
C LEU A 259 33.44 -2.30 -29.38
#